data_AF-A0A9Q0BJ38-F1
#
_entry.id   AF-A0A9Q0BJ38-F1
#
_cell.length_a   1.000
_cell.length_b   1.000
_cell.length_c   1.000
_cell.angle_alpha   90.00
_cell.angle_beta   90.00
_cell.angle_gamma   90.00
#
_symmetry.space_group_name_H-M   'P 1'
#
loop_
_entity.id
_entity.type
_entity.pdbx_description
1 polymer ?
#
loop_
_entity_poly.entity_id
_entity_poly.type
_entity_poly.pdbx_seq_one_letter_code
_entity_poly.pdbx_strand_id
1 'polypeptide(L)'
;MIVYPWAYKAVKVKDAGVLQRVASLAAERIVQKTGTAYRAAVTHEVLGIAGGGSDDWSRAALNVKYVYTIELRDRGAYGFVLPPRFIKDTALEGWTVTETVAQAIGPSSST
;
A
#
# COMPACT_ATOMS: atom_id res chain seq x y z
N MET A 1 0.84 -6.88 -0.07
CA MET A 1 -0.29 -6.10 0.50
C MET A 1 -0.02 -4.63 0.30
N ILE A 2 -1.06 -3.79 0.24
CA ILE A 2 -0.95 -2.33 0.23
C ILE A 2 -1.73 -1.82 1.44
N VAL A 3 -1.05 -1.58 2.55
CA VAL A 3 -1.70 -1.24 3.82
C VAL A 3 -1.53 0.23 4.16
N TYR A 4 -2.43 0.73 5.01
CA TYR A 4 -2.39 2.11 5.50
C TYR A 4 -2.69 2.18 7.00
N PRO A 5 -2.29 3.27 7.69
CA PRO A 5 -2.48 3.43 9.13
C PRO A 5 -3.93 3.22 9.61
N TRP A 6 -4.15 2.67 10.82
CA TRP A 6 -3.16 2.44 11.87
C TRP A 6 -2.72 0.97 11.98
N ALA A 7 -1.45 0.78 12.36
CA ALA A 7 -0.92 -0.49 12.86
C ALA A 7 -0.99 -0.55 14.39
N TYR A 8 -0.69 0.55 15.09
CA TYR A 8 -0.48 0.57 16.54
C TYR A 8 -1.76 0.43 17.38
N LYS A 9 -2.93 0.61 16.76
CA LYS A 9 -4.24 0.51 17.42
C LYS A 9 -5.33 0.07 16.44
N ALA A 10 -6.33 -0.62 16.97
CA ALA A 10 -7.48 -1.13 16.20
C ALA A 10 -8.53 -0.04 15.91
N VAL A 11 -8.12 1.05 15.27
CA VAL A 11 -9.05 2.10 14.77
C VAL A 11 -8.61 2.54 13.38
N LYS A 12 -9.51 3.20 12.66
CA LYS A 12 -9.23 3.75 11.32
C LYS A 12 -8.89 5.24 11.40
N VAL A 13 -8.04 5.72 10.49
CA VAL A 13 -7.87 7.17 10.28
C VAL A 13 -9.15 7.79 9.72
N LYS A 14 -9.37 9.09 9.96
CA LYS A 14 -10.57 9.83 9.53
C LYS A 14 -10.88 9.71 8.03
N ASP A 15 -9.85 9.58 7.22
CA ASP A 15 -9.83 9.54 5.75
C ASP A 15 -9.55 8.12 5.22
N ALA A 16 -9.76 7.09 6.02
CA ALA A 16 -9.53 5.69 5.64
C ALA A 16 -10.28 5.31 4.35
N GLY A 17 -11.46 5.88 4.09
CA GLY A 17 -12.18 5.67 2.84
C GLY A 17 -11.42 6.15 1.60
N VAL A 18 -10.67 7.27 1.70
CA VAL A 18 -9.82 7.74 0.60
C VAL A 18 -8.63 6.80 0.43
N LEU A 19 -7.98 6.41 1.53
CA LEU A 19 -6.81 5.54 1.48
C LEU A 19 -7.13 4.16 0.91
N GLN A 20 -8.25 3.58 1.36
CA GLN A 20 -8.76 2.32 0.84
C GLN A 20 -9.01 2.39 -0.66
N ARG A 21 -9.68 3.44 -1.16
CA ARG A 21 -9.98 3.58 -2.59
C ARG A 21 -8.71 3.66 -3.44
N VAL A 22 -7.73 4.48 -3.04
CA VAL A 22 -6.47 4.64 -3.78
C VAL A 22 -5.65 3.35 -3.76
N ALA A 23 -5.56 2.67 -2.59
CA ALA A 23 -4.87 1.39 -2.49
C ALA A 23 -5.55 0.27 -3.28
N SER A 24 -6.89 0.21 -3.29
CA SER A 24 -7.65 -0.74 -4.12
C SER A 24 -7.42 -0.49 -5.61
N LEU A 25 -7.44 0.78 -6.05
CA LEU A 25 -7.14 1.13 -7.45
C LEU A 25 -5.71 0.71 -7.84
N ALA A 26 -4.74 0.91 -6.95
CA ALA A 26 -3.37 0.46 -7.19
C ALA A 26 -3.29 -1.08 -7.32
N ALA A 27 -3.99 -1.81 -6.45
CA ALA A 27 -4.06 -3.27 -6.50
C ALA A 27 -4.71 -3.77 -7.81
N GLU A 28 -5.78 -3.14 -8.27
CA GLU A 28 -6.44 -3.44 -9.54
C GLU A 28 -5.49 -3.22 -10.73
N ARG A 29 -4.78 -2.09 -10.76
CA ARG A 29 -3.79 -1.78 -11.81
C ARG A 29 -2.62 -2.77 -11.81
N ILE A 30 -2.18 -3.23 -10.64
CA ILE A 30 -1.14 -4.26 -10.53
C ILE A 30 -1.61 -5.58 -11.15
N VAL A 31 -2.85 -6.01 -10.85
CA VAL A 31 -3.45 -7.21 -11.45
C VAL A 31 -3.47 -7.09 -12.98
N GLN A 32 -3.85 -5.94 -13.53
CA GLN A 32 -3.86 -5.71 -14.98
C GLN A 32 -2.48 -5.78 -15.62
N LYS A 33 -1.43 -5.28 -14.94
CA LYS A 33 -0.06 -5.21 -15.50
C LYS A 33 0.73 -6.51 -15.36
N THR A 34 0.52 -7.27 -14.27
CA THR A 34 1.40 -8.41 -13.91
C THR A 34 0.65 -9.67 -13.47
N GLY A 35 -0.68 -9.61 -13.34
CA GLY A 35 -1.50 -10.71 -12.83
C GLY A 35 -1.43 -10.91 -11.31
N THR A 36 -0.57 -10.18 -10.59
CA THR A 36 -0.41 -10.37 -9.14
C THR A 36 -1.55 -9.73 -8.37
N ALA A 37 -2.19 -10.48 -7.48
CA ALA A 37 -3.21 -9.95 -6.59
C ALA A 37 -2.58 -9.34 -5.32
N TYR A 38 -2.87 -8.06 -5.05
CA TYR A 38 -2.57 -7.39 -3.78
C TYR A 38 -3.86 -7.14 -3.00
N ARG A 39 -3.79 -7.20 -1.67
CA ARG A 39 -4.89 -6.82 -0.77
C ARG A 39 -4.63 -5.41 -0.23
N ALA A 40 -5.63 -4.54 -0.35
CA ALA A 40 -5.66 -3.21 0.27
C ALA A 40 -6.45 -3.27 1.60
N ALA A 41 -5.87 -2.81 2.70
CA ALA A 41 -6.51 -2.85 4.02
C ALA A 41 -5.84 -1.90 5.02
N VAL A 42 -6.49 -1.66 6.16
CA VAL A 42 -5.82 -1.03 7.30
C VAL A 42 -4.81 -2.01 7.92
N THR A 43 -3.64 -1.51 8.34
CA THR A 43 -2.52 -2.37 8.76
C THR A 43 -2.90 -3.37 9.85
N HIS A 44 -3.55 -2.93 10.94
CA HIS A 44 -3.88 -3.83 12.05
C HIS A 44 -4.84 -4.98 11.69
N GLU A 45 -5.66 -4.83 10.64
CA GLU A 45 -6.62 -5.87 10.22
C GLU A 45 -5.92 -7.05 9.51
N VAL A 46 -4.72 -6.86 8.97
CA VAL A 46 -4.05 -7.85 8.10
C VAL A 46 -2.62 -8.20 8.48
N LEU A 47 -1.94 -7.33 9.23
CA LEU A 47 -0.57 -7.54 9.72
C LEU A 47 -0.47 -7.64 11.25
N GLY A 48 -1.60 -7.46 11.95
CA GLY A 48 -1.64 -7.42 13.40
C GLY A 48 -1.26 -6.06 13.99
N ILE A 49 -1.41 -5.94 15.31
CA ILE A 49 -1.10 -4.69 16.02
C ILE A 49 0.41 -4.60 16.23
N ALA A 50 1.01 -3.49 15.79
CA ALA A 50 2.42 -3.18 15.97
C ALA A 50 2.63 -1.68 16.19
N GLY A 51 3.38 -1.30 17.21
CA GLY A 51 3.73 0.09 17.51
C GLY A 51 5.08 0.51 16.93
N GLY A 52 5.22 1.79 16.58
CA GLY A 52 6.50 2.38 16.16
C GLY A 52 6.79 2.32 14.66
N GLY A 53 5.83 1.87 13.84
CA GLY A 53 5.94 1.90 12.37
C GLY A 53 6.14 3.31 11.82
N SER A 54 6.93 3.43 10.76
CA SER A 54 7.20 4.70 10.08
C SER A 54 5.95 5.28 9.41
N ASP A 55 5.03 4.43 8.97
CA ASP A 55 3.72 4.79 8.44
C ASP A 55 2.86 5.47 9.50
N ASP A 56 2.71 4.85 10.66
CA ASP A 56 1.97 5.41 11.80
C ASP A 56 2.63 6.69 12.30
N TRP A 57 3.97 6.73 12.42
CA TRP A 57 4.67 7.95 12.82
C TRP A 57 4.46 9.10 11.83
N SER A 58 4.61 8.84 10.52
CA SER A 58 4.39 9.86 9.48
C SER A 58 2.96 10.39 9.54
N ARG A 59 2.00 9.52 9.82
CA ARG A 59 0.61 9.92 9.95
C ARG A 59 0.34 10.73 11.21
N ALA A 60 0.89 10.33 12.36
CA ALA A 60 0.61 10.95 13.65
C ALA A 60 1.40 12.24 13.87
N ALA A 61 2.70 12.24 13.57
CA ALA A 61 3.60 13.36 13.86
C ALA A 61 3.57 14.44 12.78
N LEU A 62 3.43 14.05 11.51
CA LEU A 62 3.50 14.99 10.37
C LEU A 62 2.14 15.25 9.72
N ASN A 63 1.08 14.55 10.15
CA ASN A 63 -0.27 14.65 9.58
C ASN A 63 -0.28 14.40 8.05
N VAL A 64 0.63 13.54 7.56
CA VAL A 64 0.67 13.17 6.14
C VAL A 64 -0.60 12.40 5.78
N LYS A 65 -1.32 12.90 4.76
CA LYS A 65 -2.60 12.32 4.36
C LYS A 65 -2.41 10.92 3.76
N TYR A 66 -1.64 10.83 2.68
CA TYR A 66 -1.44 9.59 1.91
C TYR A 66 -0.20 8.86 2.43
N VAL A 67 -0.41 7.86 3.27
CA VAL A 67 0.64 7.01 3.83
C VAL A 67 0.28 5.56 3.57
N TYR A 68 1.22 4.82 2.99
CA TYR A 68 1.06 3.39 2.70
C TYR A 68 2.34 2.61 2.99
N THR A 69 2.17 1.39 3.44
CA THR A 69 3.21 0.36 3.51
C THR A 69 2.92 -0.69 2.45
N ILE A 70 3.93 -1.03 1.64
CA ILE A 70 3.78 -2.00 0.55
C ILE A 70 4.58 -3.24 0.90
N GLU A 71 3.87 -4.33 1.16
CA GLU A 71 4.46 -5.67 1.26
C GLU A 71 4.47 -6.28 -0.14
N LEU A 72 5.63 -6.30 -0.78
CA LEU A 72 5.80 -6.76 -2.17
C LEU A 72 5.71 -8.29 -2.30
N ARG A 73 6.10 -8.83 -3.46
CA ARG A 73 6.14 -10.27 -3.68
C ARG A 73 7.09 -10.97 -2.71
N ASP A 74 6.87 -12.24 -2.38
CA ASP A 74 5.70 -13.06 -2.73
C ASP A 74 4.81 -13.31 -1.49
N ARG A 75 4.06 -14.42 -1.47
CA ARG A 75 3.23 -14.82 -0.32
C ARG A 75 3.87 -15.92 0.53
N GLY A 76 5.19 -16.03 0.49
CA GLY A 76 5.97 -16.96 1.30
C GLY A 76 6.50 -18.19 0.58
N ALA A 77 6.39 -18.31 -0.75
CA ALA A 77 7.01 -19.43 -1.46
C ALA A 77 8.54 -19.25 -1.54
N TYR A 78 9.00 -18.02 -1.71
CA TYR A 78 10.40 -17.62 -1.65
C TYR A 78 10.68 -16.62 -0.52
N GLY A 79 9.67 -15.84 -0.11
CA GLY A 79 9.81 -14.82 0.93
C GLY A 79 10.93 -13.83 0.60
N PHE A 80 11.84 -13.62 1.55
CA PHE A 80 12.96 -12.67 1.38
C PHE A 80 13.99 -13.09 0.33
N VAL A 81 13.99 -14.33 -0.14
CA VAL A 81 14.94 -14.85 -1.13
C VAL A 81 14.27 -15.01 -2.51
N LEU A 82 13.50 -14.00 -2.91
CA LEU A 82 12.77 -13.99 -4.17
C LEU A 82 13.73 -14.09 -5.38
N PRO A 83 13.50 -15.04 -6.33
CA PRO A 83 14.40 -15.22 -7.47
C PRO A 83 14.56 -13.95 -8.33
N PRO A 84 15.78 -13.66 -8.85
CA PRO A 84 16.05 -12.44 -9.63
C PRO A 84 15.14 -12.22 -10.85
N ARG A 85 14.60 -13.29 -11.43
CA ARG A 85 13.63 -13.21 -12.54
C ARG A 85 12.36 -12.41 -12.21
N PHE A 86 12.01 -12.26 -10.93
CA PHE A 86 10.84 -11.49 -10.49
C PHE A 86 11.14 -10.01 -10.21
N ILE A 87 12.41 -9.56 -10.29
CA ILE A 87 12.79 -8.18 -9.94
C ILE A 87 12.02 -7.17 -10.80
N LYS A 88 11.99 -7.36 -12.12
CA LYS A 88 11.35 -6.40 -13.04
C LYS A 88 9.85 -6.28 -12.79
N ASP A 89 9.16 -7.41 -12.65
CA ASP A 89 7.71 -7.40 -12.36
C ASP A 89 7.43 -6.78 -11.00
N THR A 90 8.19 -7.15 -9.97
CA THR A 90 8.02 -6.59 -8.62
C THR A 90 8.27 -5.08 -8.59
N ALA A 91 9.26 -4.60 -9.34
CA ALA A 91 9.53 -3.16 -9.48
C ALA A 91 8.38 -2.43 -10.18
N LEU A 92 7.81 -3.03 -11.24
CA LEU A 92 6.63 -2.47 -11.94
C LEU A 92 5.41 -2.39 -11.03
N GLU A 93 5.24 -3.36 -10.13
CA GLU A 93 4.17 -3.36 -9.13
C GLU A 93 4.33 -2.21 -8.12
N GLY A 94 5.52 -2.06 -7.53
CA GLY A 94 5.83 -0.96 -6.62
C GLY A 94 5.71 0.42 -7.29
N TRP A 95 6.17 0.53 -8.55
CA TRP A 95 5.99 1.73 -9.37
C TRP A 95 4.50 2.05 -9.56
N THR A 96 3.68 1.05 -9.83
CA THR A 96 2.23 1.23 -10.04
C THR A 96 1.52 1.74 -8.79
N VAL A 97 1.94 1.33 -7.60
CA VAL A 97 1.43 1.94 -6.35
C VAL A 97 1.84 3.41 -6.28
N THR A 98 3.11 3.71 -6.50
CA THR A 98 3.67 5.08 -6.42
C THR A 98 2.96 6.03 -7.39
N GLU A 99 2.82 5.62 -8.65
CA GLU A 99 2.11 6.36 -9.71
C GLU A 99 0.65 6.62 -9.34
N THR A 100 -0.05 5.61 -8.82
CA THR A 100 -1.46 5.73 -8.44
C THR A 100 -1.65 6.69 -7.25
N VAL A 101 -0.75 6.64 -6.27
CA VAL A 101 -0.78 7.57 -5.13
C VAL A 101 -0.44 8.99 -5.57
N ALA A 102 0.57 9.17 -6.43
CA ALA A 102 0.94 10.47 -6.97
C ALA A 102 -0.24 11.12 -7.74
N GLN A 103 -0.96 10.35 -8.55
CA GLN A 103 -2.17 10.82 -9.23
C GLN A 103 -3.29 11.23 -8.26
N ALA A 104 -3.44 10.53 -7.13
CA ALA A 104 -4.42 10.88 -6.10
C ALA A 104 -4.03 12.10 -5.26
N ILE A 105 -2.75 12.47 -5.25
CA ILE A 105 -2.23 13.71 -4.64
C ILE A 105 -2.41 14.89 -5.59
N GLY A 106 -2.18 14.67 -6.90
CA GLY A 106 -2.33 15.68 -7.94
C GLY A 106 -3.76 16.22 -8.04
N PRO A 107 -3.95 17.37 -8.73
CA PRO A 107 -5.29 17.90 -8.96
C PRO A 107 -6.13 16.84 -9.66
N SER A 108 -7.32 16.57 -9.12
CA SER A 108 -8.32 15.77 -9.80
C SER A 108 -8.53 16.37 -11.18
N SER A 109 -8.12 15.67 -12.23
CA SER A 109 -8.45 16.05 -13.59
C SER A 109 -9.97 16.06 -13.68
N SER A 110 -10.54 17.27 -13.67
CA SER A 110 -11.95 17.50 -13.96
C SER A 110 -12.20 17.03 -15.38
N THR A 111 -12.77 15.85 -15.52
CA THR A 111 -13.45 15.40 -16.74
C THR A 111 -14.91 15.27 -16.43
#